data_AF-A0A6C0IDA4-F1
#
_entry.id   AF-A0A6C0IDA4-F1
#
_cell.length_a   1.000
_cell.length_b   1.000
_cell.length_c   1.000
_cell.angle_alpha   90.00
_cell.angle_beta   90.00
_cell.angle_gamma   90.00
#
_symmetry.space_group_name_H-M   'P 1'
#
loop_
_entity.id
_entity.type
_entity.pdbx_description
1 polymer ?
#
loop_
_entity_poly.entity_id
_entity_poly.type
_entity_poly.pdbx_seq_one_letter_code
_entity_poly.pdbx_strand_id
1 'polypeptide(L)'
;MGLNLGKFVHTETGKYLMSILLGFGLASLFRTICKDQNCLIFHAPPLDHFKDKVYKNNGKCVKYNAVPTKCTNNSKILDFE
;
A
#
# COMPACT_ATOMS: atom_id res chain seq x y z
N MET A 1 11.61 26.86 -29.87
CA MET A 1 12.00 25.83 -30.86
C MET A 1 10.88 24.79 -30.87
N GLY A 2 9.97 24.90 -31.85
CA GLY A 2 8.73 24.11 -31.87
C GLY A 2 8.98 22.67 -32.33
N LEU A 3 8.54 21.70 -31.54
CA LEU A 3 8.54 20.29 -31.93
C LEU A 3 7.55 20.08 -33.08
N ASN A 4 8.05 19.61 -34.23
CA ASN A 4 7.22 19.22 -35.38
C ASN A 4 6.55 17.86 -35.15
N LEU A 5 5.62 17.80 -34.20
CA LEU A 5 4.92 16.59 -33.76
C LEU A 5 4.04 15.95 -34.86
N GLY A 6 3.62 16.75 -35.85
CA GLY A 6 2.77 16.28 -36.95
C GLY A 6 3.42 15.19 -37.81
N LYS A 7 4.74 15.27 -38.03
CA LYS A 7 5.49 14.25 -38.80
C LYS A 7 5.71 12.96 -38.02
N PHE A 8 5.79 13.03 -36.69
CA PHE A 8 6.00 11.88 -35.81
C PHE A 8 4.70 11.09 -35.59
N VAL A 9 3.55 11.76 -35.49
CA VAL A 9 2.24 11.09 -35.35
C VAL A 9 1.82 10.36 -36.64
N HIS A 10 2.28 10.81 -37.80
CA HIS A 10 1.88 10.24 -39.10
C HIS A 10 2.76 9.08 -39.57
N THR A 11 3.86 8.75 -38.90
CA THR A 11 4.68 7.58 -39.22
C THR A 11 4.20 6.36 -38.44
N GLU A 12 4.24 5.19 -39.08
CA GLU A 12 3.81 3.91 -38.46
C GLU A 12 4.55 3.64 -37.14
N THR A 13 5.85 3.89 -37.09
CA THR A 13 6.66 3.77 -35.87
C THR A 13 6.29 4.77 -34.78
N GLY A 14 5.91 6.00 -35.15
CA GLY A 14 5.53 7.02 -34.19
C GLY A 14 4.14 6.81 -33.60
N LYS A 15 3.20 6.20 -34.35
CA LYS A 15 1.91 5.74 -33.81
C LYS A 15 2.10 4.73 -32.67
N TYR A 16 2.95 3.72 -32.86
CA TYR A 16 3.23 2.73 -31.81
C TYR A 16 3.85 3.36 -30.56
N LEU A 17 4.84 4.24 -30.72
CA LEU A 17 5.47 4.93 -29.59
C LEU A 17 4.48 5.83 -28.84
N MET A 18 3.58 6.52 -29.55
CA MET A 18 2.53 7.33 -28.93
C MET A 18 1.52 6.47 -28.16
N SER A 19 1.08 5.34 -28.71
CA SER A 19 0.17 4.42 -28.00
C SER A 19 0.79 3.89 -26.71
N ILE A 20 2.09 3.55 -26.74
CA ILE A 20 2.83 3.09 -25.55
C ILE A 20 2.95 4.21 -24.52
N LEU A 21 3.37 5.41 -24.92
CA LEU A 21 3.51 6.56 -24.02
C LEU A 21 2.17 6.96 -23.39
N LEU A 22 1.08 6.94 -24.15
CA LEU A 22 -0.26 7.23 -23.65
C LEU A 22 -0.74 6.13 -22.69
N GLY A 23 -0.46 4.86 -22.98
CA GLY A 23 -0.79 3.74 -22.10
C GLY A 23 -0.05 3.80 -20.77
N PHE A 24 1.26 4.07 -20.80
CA PHE A 24 2.06 4.26 -19.58
C PHE A 24 1.65 5.53 -18.82
N GLY A 25 1.36 6.62 -19.52
CA GLY A 25 0.84 7.86 -18.95
C GLY A 25 -0.47 7.61 -18.19
N LEU A 26 -1.43 6.96 -18.82
CA LEU A 26 -2.71 6.61 -18.21
C LEU A 26 -2.52 5.66 -17.00
N ALA A 27 -1.69 4.63 -17.14
CA ALA A 27 -1.41 3.68 -16.06
C ALA A 27 -0.78 4.37 -14.83
N SER A 28 0.05 5.39 -15.04
CA SER A 28 0.65 6.17 -13.95
C SER A 28 -0.37 7.00 -13.16
N LEU A 29 -1.47 7.42 -13.79
CA LEU A 29 -2.55 8.17 -13.12
C LEU A 29 -3.36 7.26 -12.17
N PHE A 30 -3.53 5.99 -12.52
CA PHE A 30 -4.26 5.02 -11.71
C PHE A 30 -3.41 4.37 -10.61
N ARG A 31 -2.09 4.59 -10.61
CA ARG A 31 -1.25 4.14 -9.51
C ARG A 31 -1.51 5.06 -8.33
N THR A 32 -2.21 4.56 -7.31
CA THR A 32 -2.39 5.25 -6.03
C THR A 32 -1.04 5.73 -5.55
N ILE A 33 -0.81 7.05 -5.59
CA ILE A 33 0.37 7.65 -5.00
C ILE A 33 0.23 7.52 -3.49
N CYS A 34 0.83 6.45 -2.98
CA CYS A 34 0.92 6.20 -1.57
C CYS A 34 1.75 7.31 -0.92
N LYS A 35 1.07 8.37 -0.48
CA LYS A 35 1.67 9.45 0.28
C LYS A 35 1.69 9.02 1.74
N ASP A 36 2.90 8.86 2.26
CA ASP A 36 3.17 8.56 3.66
C ASP A 36 2.58 7.22 4.15
N GLN A 37 1.50 7.28 4.93
CA GLN A 37 0.95 6.17 5.71
C GLN A 37 -0.42 5.66 5.22
N ASN A 38 -0.99 6.26 4.16
CA ASN A 38 -2.31 5.89 3.64
C ASN A 38 -2.33 4.60 2.81
N CYS A 39 -1.19 3.93 2.70
CA CYS A 39 -0.99 2.73 1.88
C CYS A 39 -0.53 1.52 2.70
N LEU A 40 -0.33 1.73 4.00
CA LEU A 40 -0.05 0.67 4.94
C LEU A 40 -1.39 0.21 5.52
N ILE A 41 -1.86 -0.94 5.06
CA ILE A 41 -2.99 -1.61 5.66
C ILE A 41 -2.44 -2.37 6.87
N PHE A 42 -2.78 -1.92 8.06
CA PHE A 42 -2.37 -2.58 9.30
C PHE A 42 -3.45 -3.59 9.67
N HIS A 43 -3.08 -4.87 9.73
CA HIS A 43 -3.95 -5.92 10.24
C HIS A 43 -3.57 -6.28 11.66
N ALA A 44 -4.59 -6.48 12.51
CA ALA A 44 -4.39 -7.06 13.82
C ALA A 44 -4.15 -8.57 13.64
N PRO A 45 -3.15 -9.15 14.30
CA PRO A 45 -2.92 -10.57 14.19
C PRO A 45 -4.02 -11.34 14.97
N PRO A 46 -4.38 -12.57 14.53
CA PRO A 46 -5.48 -13.32 15.13
C PRO A 46 -5.22 -13.62 16.60
N LEU A 47 -6.27 -13.53 17.43
CA LEU A 47 -6.16 -13.70 18.89
C LEU A 47 -5.64 -15.10 19.28
N ASP A 48 -5.96 -16.12 18.49
CA ASP A 48 -5.51 -17.50 18.68
C ASP A 48 -3.99 -17.65 18.57
N HIS A 49 -3.31 -16.75 17.86
CA HIS A 49 -1.86 -16.81 17.73
C HIS A 49 -1.12 -16.35 18.99
N PHE A 50 -1.78 -15.62 19.90
CA PHE A 50 -1.19 -15.12 21.15
C PHE A 50 -1.75 -15.80 22.39
N LYS A 51 -2.97 -16.34 22.31
CA LYS A 51 -3.59 -17.08 23.41
C LYS A 51 -2.70 -18.27 23.75
N ASP A 52 -2.24 -18.31 25.00
CA ASP A 52 -1.43 -19.40 25.58
C ASP A 52 0.01 -19.56 25.07
N LYS A 53 0.53 -18.60 24.30
CA LYS A 53 1.96 -18.60 23.93
C LYS A 53 2.81 -17.77 24.88
N VAL A 54 4.02 -18.26 25.14
CA VAL A 54 5.03 -17.59 25.97
C VAL A 54 6.10 -17.03 25.05
N TYR A 55 6.32 -15.72 25.13
CA TYR A 55 7.31 -15.02 24.32
C TYR A 55 8.52 -14.66 25.17
N LYS A 56 9.72 -14.85 24.62
CA LYS A 56 10.96 -14.41 25.26
C LYS A 56 11.24 -12.98 24.83
N ASN A 57 11.06 -12.03 25.74
CA ASN A 57 11.41 -10.64 25.51
C ASN A 57 12.45 -10.19 26.55
N ASN A 58 13.59 -9.70 26.06
CA ASN A 58 14.70 -9.21 26.88
C ASN A 58 15.15 -10.19 28.00
N GLY A 59 15.18 -11.49 27.68
CA GLY A 59 15.58 -12.56 28.61
C GLY A 59 14.49 -13.03 29.58
N LYS A 60 13.30 -12.43 29.57
CA LYS A 60 12.16 -12.82 30.41
C LYS A 60 11.06 -13.46 29.58
N CYS A 61 10.46 -14.52 30.10
CA CYS A 61 9.31 -15.18 29.51
C CYS A 61 8.03 -14.42 29.91
N VAL A 62 7.31 -13.88 28.93
CA VAL A 62 6.07 -13.12 29.14
C VAL A 62 4.91 -13.78 28.40
N LYS A 63 3.74 -13.80 29.06
CA LYS A 63 2.47 -14.24 28.47
C LYS A 63 1.60 -13.01 28.27
N TYR A 64 1.03 -12.87 27.08
CA TYR A 64 0.13 -11.77 26.75
C TYR A 64 -1.32 -12.23 26.95
N ASN A 65 -2.09 -11.49 27.74
CA ASN A 65 -3.52 -11.70 27.90
C ASN A 65 -4.26 -10.48 27.35
N ALA A 66 -5.23 -10.72 26.45
CA ALA A 66 -6.09 -9.65 25.94
C ALA A 66 -7.06 -9.21 27.04
N VAL A 67 -7.07 -7.91 27.35
CA VAL A 67 -8.01 -7.29 28.29
C VAL A 67 -8.95 -6.40 27.49
N PRO A 68 -10.27 -6.51 27.66
CA PRO A 68 -11.20 -5.60 27.02
C PRO A 68 -11.00 -4.19 27.58
N THR A 69 -10.74 -3.22 26.71
CA THR A 69 -10.58 -1.81 27.07
C THR A 69 -11.55 -0.94 26.27
N LYS A 70 -11.85 0.26 26.77
CA LYS A 70 -12.67 1.22 26.05
C LYS A 70 -11.84 1.83 24.92
N CYS A 71 -12.36 1.83 23.70
CA CYS A 71 -11.73 2.51 22.57
C CYS A 71 -11.62 4.01 22.87
N THR A 72 -10.41 4.55 22.87
CA THR A 72 -10.17 5.99 22.99
C THR A 72 -10.22 6.63 21.61
N ASN A 73 -10.59 7.91 21.52
CA ASN A 73 -10.76 8.61 20.22
C ASN A 73 -9.50 8.65 19.33
N ASN A 74 -8.33 8.31 19.88
CA ASN A 74 -7.06 8.25 19.15
C ASN A 74 -6.65 6.83 18.72
N SER A 75 -7.52 5.83 18.93
CA SER A 75 -7.26 4.44 18.54
C SER A 75 -7.77 4.16 17.14
N LYS A 76 -6.94 3.52 16.30
CA LYS A 76 -7.36 3.00 14.99
C LYS A 76 -7.90 1.59 15.20
N ILE A 77 -9.12 1.34 14.71
CA ILE A 77 -9.69 0.00 14.63
C ILE A 77 -9.00 -0.69 13.45
N LEU A 78 -8.39 -1.84 13.69
CA LEU A 78 -7.72 -2.65 12.68
C LEU A 78 -8.52 -3.94 12.48
N ASP A 79 -8.71 -4.34 11.23
CA ASP A 79 -9.29 -5.64 10.91
C ASP A 79 -8.29 -6.74 11.23
N PHE A 80 -8.80 -7.89 11.68
CA PHE A 80 -7.97 -9.09 11.87
C PHE A 80 -7.61 -9.70 10.50
N GLU A 81 -6.39 -10.23 10.37
CA GLU A 81 -5.98 -11.05 9.22
C GLU A 81 -6.50 -12.50 9.32
#